data_AF-A0A945CRQ5-F1
#
_entry.id   AF-A0A945CRQ5-F1
#
_cell.length_a   1.000
_cell.length_b   1.000
_cell.length_c   1.000
_cell.angle_alpha   90.00
_cell.angle_beta   90.00
_cell.angle_gamma   90.00
#
_symmetry.space_group_name_H-M   'P 1'
#
loop_
_entity.id
_entity.type
_entity.pdbx_description
1 polymer ?
#
loop_
_entity_poly.entity_id
_entity_poly.type
_entity_poly.pdbx_seq_one_letter_code
_entity_poly.pdbx_strand_id
1 'polypeptide(L)' 'MQITRILLVISAVLAIQVALPTTAVAGEYDHEKDVVYGYKDGMALVMDVFTPTGQLNGAGVIQVVAGGMT' A
#
# COMPACT_ATOMS: atom_id res chain seq x y z
N MET A 1 21.82 -7.06 -39.19
CA MET A 1 20.50 -6.39 -39.31
C MET A 1 19.38 -7.07 -38.54
N GLN A 2 19.37 -8.41 -38.36
CA GLN A 2 18.33 -9.09 -37.57
C GLN A 2 18.43 -8.84 -36.06
N ILE A 3 19.63 -8.78 -35.50
CA ILE A 3 19.86 -8.55 -34.05
C ILE A 3 19.34 -7.16 -33.60
N THR A 4 19.59 -6.11 -34.37
CA THR A 4 19.11 -4.74 -34.07
C THR A 4 17.58 -4.66 -34.03
N ARG A 5 16.90 -5.38 -34.94
CA ARG A 5 15.44 -5.46 -34.97
C ARG A 5 14.89 -6.20 -33.75
N ILE A 6 15.54 -7.30 -33.36
CA ILE A 6 15.16 -8.07 -32.16
C ILE A 6 15.31 -7.20 -30.89
N LEU A 7 16.41 -6.45 -30.77
CA LEU A 7 16.62 -5.54 -29.63
C LEU A 7 15.58 -4.42 -29.56
N LEU A 8 15.18 -3.86 -30.71
CA LEU A 8 14.14 -2.85 -30.79
C LEU A 8 12.78 -3.40 -30.33
N VAL A 9 12.45 -4.63 -30.72
CA VAL A 9 11.21 -5.30 -30.30
C VAL A 9 11.22 -5.57 -28.79
N ILE A 10 12.33 -6.06 -28.24
CA ILE A 10 12.44 -6.31 -26.79
C ILE A 10 12.28 -5.01 -26.00
N SER A 11 12.94 -3.92 -26.44
CA SER A 11 12.81 -2.60 -25.82
C SER A 11 11.36 -2.09 -25.85
N ALA A 12 10.68 -2.24 -27.00
CA ALA A 12 9.29 -1.84 -27.14
C ALA A 12 8.35 -2.65 -26.24
N VAL A 13 8.54 -3.97 -26.12
CA VAL A 13 7.75 -4.83 -25.23
C VAL A 13 7.97 -4.46 -23.76
N LEU A 14 9.22 -4.18 -23.38
CA LEU A 14 9.54 -3.79 -22.01
C LEU A 14 8.91 -2.43 -21.64
N ALA A 15 8.91 -1.47 -22.58
CA ALA A 15 8.26 -0.17 -22.40
C ALA A 15 6.74 -0.28 -22.21
N ILE A 16 6.08 -1.23 -22.91
CA ILE A 16 4.64 -1.47 -22.79
C ILE A 16 4.28 -2.05 -21.41
N GLN A 17 5.14 -2.89 -20.83
CA GLN A 17 4.90 -3.50 -19.51
C GLN A 17 4.90 -2.47 -18.38
N VAL A 18 5.73 -1.42 -18.47
CA VAL A 18 5.82 -0.36 -17.45
C VAL A 18 4.64 0.61 -17.50
N ALA A 19 3.97 0.72 -18.66
CA ALA A 19 2.85 1.65 -18.86
C ALA A 19 1.49 1.09 -18.41
N LEU A 20 1.42 -0.21 -18.05
CA LEU A 20 0.18 -0.80 -17.56
C LEU A 20 -0.10 -0.31 -16.13
N PRO A 21 -1.29 0.26 -15.86
CA PRO A 21 -1.67 0.60 -14.50
C PRO A 21 -1.72 -0.70 -13.68
N THR A 22 -0.80 -0.84 -12.73
CA THR A 22 -0.90 -1.89 -11.73
C THR A 22 -2.12 -1.54 -10.88
N THR A 23 -3.14 -2.39 -10.95
CA THR A 23 -4.20 -2.36 -9.95
C THR A 23 -3.58 -2.93 -8.70
N ALA A 24 -3.34 -2.07 -7.70
CA ALA A 24 -3.00 -2.55 -6.38
C ALA A 24 -4.19 -3.39 -5.92
N VAL A 25 -4.03 -4.72 -5.93
CA VAL A 25 -5.00 -5.62 -5.31
C VAL A 25 -4.95 -5.28 -3.83
N ALA A 26 -6.01 -4.66 -3.32
CA ALA A 26 -6.17 -4.48 -1.89
C ALA A 26 -6.14 -5.89 -1.28
N GLY A 27 -5.09 -6.17 -0.51
CA GLY A 27 -5.00 -7.43 0.22
C GLY A 27 -6.20 -7.57 1.16
N GLU A 28 -6.65 -8.79 1.39
CA GLU A 28 -7.65 -9.04 2.43
C GLU A 28 -7.06 -8.68 3.80
N TYR A 29 -7.88 -8.01 4.61
CA TYR A 29 -7.53 -7.60 5.97
C TYR A 29 -8.74 -7.70 6.89
N ASP A 30 -8.47 -7.97 8.16
CA ASP A 30 -9.41 -7.75 9.23
C ASP A 30 -9.35 -6.28 9.65
N HIS A 31 -10.52 -5.67 9.85
CA HIS A 31 -10.67 -4.27 10.24
C HIS A 31 -11.29 -4.16 11.63
N GLU A 32 -10.48 -3.73 12.58
CA GLU A 32 -10.94 -3.37 13.92
C GLU A 32 -11.05 -1.84 14.01
N LYS A 33 -12.20 -1.36 14.50
CA LYS A 33 -12.51 0.07 14.56
C LYS A 33 -12.46 0.59 15.98
N ASP A 34 -12.17 1.89 16.12
CA ASP A 34 -12.27 2.63 17.37
C ASP A 34 -11.38 2.07 18.50
N VAL A 35 -10.22 1.51 18.15
CA VAL A 35 -9.27 0.95 19.12
C VAL A 35 -8.61 2.10 19.88
N VAL A 36 -8.82 2.13 21.20
CA VAL A 36 -8.18 3.12 22.08
C VAL A 36 -6.71 2.77 22.25
N TYR A 37 -5.81 3.57 21.67
CA TYR A 37 -4.36 3.37 21.78
C TYR A 37 -3.73 4.20 22.90
N GLY A 38 -4.47 5.16 23.46
CA GLY A 38 -3.98 5.96 24.57
C GLY A 38 -4.98 7.00 25.04
N TYR A 39 -4.59 7.73 26.08
CA TYR A 39 -5.35 8.84 26.62
C TYR A 39 -4.49 10.08 26.65
N LYS A 40 -5.07 11.22 26.27
CA LYS A 40 -4.42 12.52 26.34
C LYS A 40 -5.43 13.61 26.61
N ASP A 41 -5.11 14.52 27.52
CA ASP A 41 -5.95 15.67 27.89
C ASP A 41 -7.40 15.29 28.26
N GLY A 42 -7.59 14.12 28.89
CA GLY A 42 -8.90 13.61 29.29
C GLY A 42 -9.71 12.96 28.17
N MET A 43 -9.14 12.80 26.97
CA MET A 43 -9.79 12.18 25.81
C MET A 43 -9.11 10.86 25.42
N ALA A 44 -9.90 9.93 24.90
CA ALA A 44 -9.40 8.71 24.29
C ALA A 44 -8.86 9.02 22.88
N LEU A 45 -7.64 8.56 22.61
CA LEU A 45 -7.08 8.56 21.27
C LEU A 45 -7.41 7.22 20.62
N VAL A 46 -8.20 7.28 19.56
CA VAL A 46 -8.70 6.10 18.85
C VAL A 46 -8.01 5.96 17.50
N MET A 47 -7.87 4.72 17.06
CA MET A 47 -7.39 4.37 15.74
C MET A 47 -8.10 3.15 15.20
N ASP A 48 -8.08 3.00 13.88
CA ASP A 48 -8.48 1.77 13.21
C ASP A 48 -7.25 0.89 12.97
N VAL A 49 -7.43 -0.42 13.12
CA VAL A 49 -6.39 -1.43 12.91
C VAL A 49 -6.76 -2.30 11.72
N PHE A 50 -5.87 -2.36 10.73
CA PHE A 50 -6.00 -3.19 9.54
C PHE A 50 -4.95 -4.30 9.59
N THR A 51 -5.37 -5.53 9.81
CA THR A 51 -4.47 -6.69 9.94
C THR A 51 -4.58 -7.55 8.68
N PRO A 52 -3.53 -7.68 7.85
CA PRO A 52 -3.57 -8.55 6.68
C PRO A 52 -3.85 -10.01 7.06
N THR A 53 -4.73 -10.69 6.33
CA THR A 53 -5.08 -12.10 6.59
C THR A 53 -4.19 -13.11 5.83
N GLY A 54 -3.41 -12.63 4.87
CA GLY A 54 -2.50 -13.43 4.04
C GLY A 54 -1.13 -13.71 4.69
N GLN A 55 -0.16 -14.11 3.86
CA GLN A 55 1.19 -14.37 4.35
C GLN A 55 1.85 -13.09 4.87
N LEU A 56 2.15 -13.10 6.18
CA LEU A 56 2.74 -11.96 6.86
C LEU A 56 4.24 -11.86 6.57
N ASN A 57 4.71 -10.64 6.31
CA ASN A 57 6.13 -10.33 6.13
C ASN A 57 6.81 -9.88 7.44
N GLY A 58 6.07 -9.82 8.56
CA GLY A 58 6.58 -9.41 9.88
C GLY A 58 6.74 -7.90 10.08
N ALA A 59 6.32 -7.06 9.14
CA ALA A 59 6.37 -5.61 9.26
C ALA A 59 4.99 -5.03 9.64
N GLY A 60 4.97 -4.09 10.59
CA GLY A 60 3.78 -3.29 10.94
C GLY A 60 3.96 -1.83 10.54
N VAL A 61 2.91 -1.21 10.00
CA VAL A 61 2.90 0.21 9.66
C VAL A 61 1.85 0.90 10.53
N ILE A 62 2.25 1.97 11.22
CA ILE A 62 1.34 2.84 11.96
C ILE A 62 1.29 4.17 11.23
N GLN A 63 0.11 4.55 10.73
CA GLN A 63 -0.11 5.86 10.14
C GLN A 63 -0.94 6.71 11.11
N VAL A 64 -0.34 7.80 11.60
CA VAL A 64 -1.02 8.77 12.46
C VAL A 64 -1.28 10.01 11.63
N VAL A 65 -2.55 10.32 11.35
CA VAL A 65 -2.95 11.53 10.64
C VAL A 65 -3.51 12.52 11.65
N ALA A 66 -2.87 13.67 11.80
CA ALA A 66 -3.42 14.75 12.62
C ALA A 66 -4.60 15.40 11.89
N GLY A 67 -5.78 15.38 12.50
CA GLY A 67 -6.96 16.12 12.02
C GLY A 67 -6.86 17.60 12.37
N GLY A 68 -5.99 18.36 11.70
CA GLY A 68 -5.86 19.80 11.87
C GLY A 68 -5.83 20.52 10.53
N MET A 69 -6.97 21.07 10.12
CA MET A 69 -7.04 22.07 9.05
C MET A 69 -7.30 23.43 9.70
N THR A 70 -6.26 24.27 9.79
CA THR A 70 -6.33 25.75 9.80
C THR A 70 -5.01 26.30 9.28
#